data_AF-A0A955P225-F1
#
_entry.id   AF-A0A955P225-F1
#
_cell.length_a   1.000
_cell.length_b   1.000
_cell.length_c   1.000
_cell.angle_alpha   90.00
_cell.angle_beta   90.00
_cell.angle_gamma   90.00
#
_symmetry.space_group_name_H-M   'P 1'
#
loop_
_entity.id
_entity.type
_entity.pdbx_description
1 polymer ?
#
loop_
_entity_poly.entity_id
_entity_poly.type
_entity_poly.pdbx_seq_one_letter_code
_entity_poly.pdbx_strand_id
1 'polypeptide(L)'
;MKKQVKKKTSAKIPVGIVHVAKKAGVSPATVSRVLNDNPTVDPKIREIVKAAIAELNYRPHFAARNLPKGQTGNLALVTARSSPVIFANPFFSKVFEGIGSVLDESPFNLMLSLTPSQMRRLMDSRTVDGIILIAVREND
;
A
#
# COMPACT_ATOMS: atom_id res chain seq x y z
N MET A 1 46.07 9.17 -21.55
CA MET A 1 44.73 9.51 -21.02
C MET A 1 44.08 8.26 -20.45
N LYS A 2 43.94 8.16 -19.12
CA LYS A 2 43.34 7.01 -18.42
C LYS A 2 41.81 7.09 -18.53
N LYS A 3 41.18 6.13 -19.20
CA LYS A 3 39.71 5.94 -19.18
C LYS A 3 39.31 5.46 -17.79
N GLN A 4 38.60 6.30 -17.05
CA GLN A 4 38.00 5.93 -15.76
C GLN A 4 36.92 4.87 -15.98
N VAL A 5 37.08 3.74 -15.30
CA VAL A 5 36.07 2.69 -15.16
C VAL A 5 34.98 3.23 -14.23
N LYS A 6 33.78 3.51 -14.78
CA LYS A 6 32.60 3.87 -13.99
C LYS A 6 32.22 2.68 -13.09
N LYS A 7 32.38 2.83 -11.77
CA LYS A 7 31.87 1.89 -10.76
C LYS A 7 30.35 1.76 -10.94
N LYS A 8 29.87 0.55 -11.28
CA LYS A 8 28.45 0.19 -11.23
C LYS A 8 28.01 0.24 -9.76
N THR A 9 27.10 1.13 -9.43
CA THR A 9 26.42 1.18 -8.13
C THR A 9 25.64 -0.13 -7.97
N SER A 10 26.02 -0.97 -7.01
CA SER A 10 25.30 -2.21 -6.69
C SER A 10 23.92 -1.85 -6.14
N ALA A 11 22.84 -2.14 -6.88
CA ALA A 11 21.48 -1.98 -6.38
C ALA A 11 21.30 -2.89 -5.15
N LYS A 12 21.04 -2.30 -3.99
CA LYS A 12 20.81 -3.00 -2.72
C LYS A 12 19.53 -3.83 -2.86
N ILE A 13 19.62 -5.16 -2.76
CA ILE A 13 18.44 -6.04 -2.87
C ILE A 13 17.42 -5.65 -1.80
N PRO A 14 16.13 -5.47 -2.12
CA PRO A 14 15.11 -5.13 -1.14
C PRO A 14 15.04 -6.21 -0.06
N VAL A 15 15.16 -5.81 1.20
CA VAL A 15 14.98 -6.73 2.33
C VAL A 15 13.52 -7.20 2.33
N GLY A 16 13.31 -8.48 2.08
CA GLY A 16 12.01 -9.15 2.18
C GLY A 16 11.82 -9.95 3.47
N ILE A 17 10.62 -10.49 3.67
CA ILE A 17 10.23 -11.31 4.83
C ILE A 17 11.17 -12.51 5.08
N VAL A 18 11.75 -13.07 4.02
CA VAL A 18 12.71 -14.18 4.08
C VAL A 18 13.99 -13.79 4.82
N HIS A 19 14.45 -12.54 4.65
CA HIS A 19 15.64 -12.04 5.34
C HIS A 19 15.37 -11.85 6.83
N VAL A 20 14.18 -11.33 7.18
CA VAL A 20 13.73 -11.21 8.57
C VAL A 20 13.64 -12.59 9.22
N ALA A 21 13.01 -13.55 8.54
CA ALA A 21 12.88 -14.93 9.01
C ALA A 21 14.25 -15.57 9.31
N LYS A 22 15.19 -15.43 8.37
CA LYS A 22 16.57 -15.92 8.52
C LYS A 22 17.28 -15.27 9.71
N LYS A 23 17.10 -13.97 9.92
CA LYS A 23 17.73 -13.24 11.03
C LYS A 23 17.13 -13.59 12.39
N ALA A 24 15.81 -13.72 12.46
CA ALA A 24 15.09 -14.08 13.68
C ALA A 24 15.16 -15.58 14.00
N GLY A 25 15.70 -16.43 13.10
CA GLY A 25 15.80 -17.87 13.32
C GLY A 25 14.44 -18.59 13.27
N VAL A 26 13.46 -18.04 12.55
CA VAL A 26 12.10 -18.59 12.46
C VAL A 26 11.66 -18.79 11.00
N SER A 27 10.53 -19.45 10.79
CA SER A 27 9.96 -19.60 9.44
C SER A 27 9.36 -18.28 8.93
N PRO A 28 9.30 -18.04 7.59
CA PRO A 28 8.57 -16.91 7.03
C PRO A 28 7.09 -16.86 7.45
N ALA A 29 6.46 -18.02 7.65
CA ALA A 29 5.10 -18.12 8.15
C ALA A 29 4.97 -17.57 9.59
N THR A 30 5.96 -17.83 10.44
CA THR A 30 6.02 -17.27 11.81
C THR A 30 6.15 -15.74 11.76
N VAL A 31 7.03 -15.20 10.90
CA VAL A 31 7.15 -13.75 10.70
C VAL A 31 5.82 -13.15 10.21
N SER A 32 5.14 -13.81 9.27
CA SER A 32 3.82 -13.38 8.78
C SER A 32 2.79 -13.33 9.91
N ARG A 33 2.76 -14.33 10.80
CA ARG A 33 1.87 -14.35 11.97
C ARG A 33 2.18 -13.21 12.94
N VAL A 34 3.44 -12.90 13.18
CA VAL A 34 3.85 -11.74 14.00
C VAL A 34 3.39 -10.42 13.37
N LEU A 35 3.60 -10.25 12.07
CA LEU A 35 3.20 -9.04 11.32
C LEU A 35 1.67 -8.84 11.24
N ASN A 36 0.89 -9.91 11.41
CA ASN A 36 -0.56 -9.89 11.46
C ASN A 36 -1.11 -9.96 12.91
N ASP A 37 -0.25 -9.71 13.91
CA ASP A 37 -0.60 -9.70 15.33
C ASP A 37 -1.32 -10.96 15.85
N ASN A 38 -1.04 -12.12 15.25
CA ASN A 38 -1.71 -13.36 15.62
C ASN A 38 -1.39 -13.74 17.09
N PRO A 39 -2.42 -13.98 17.94
CA PRO A 39 -2.24 -14.22 19.37
C PRO A 39 -1.56 -15.55 19.71
N THR A 40 -1.53 -16.50 18.76
CA THR A 40 -0.90 -17.82 18.96
C THR A 40 0.63 -17.79 18.95
N VAL A 41 1.25 -16.65 18.58
CA VAL A 41 2.70 -16.53 18.57
C VAL A 41 3.20 -16.24 19.97
N ASP A 42 4.13 -17.07 20.45
CA ASP A 42 4.83 -16.87 21.72
C ASP A 42 5.39 -15.43 21.83
N PRO A 43 5.13 -14.71 22.94
CA PRO A 43 5.62 -13.35 23.16
C PRO A 43 7.14 -13.20 22.96
N LYS A 44 7.95 -14.19 23.35
CA LYS A 44 9.40 -14.15 23.14
C LYS A 44 9.76 -14.16 21.66
N ILE A 45 9.08 -15.01 20.88
CA ILE A 45 9.29 -15.08 19.43
C ILE A 45 8.86 -13.78 18.76
N ARG A 46 7.76 -13.18 19.21
CA ARG A 46 7.31 -11.87 18.73
C ARG A 46 8.36 -10.79 18.92
N GLU A 47 8.99 -10.72 20.09
CA GLU A 47 10.05 -9.74 20.37
C GLU A 47 11.31 -9.97 19.52
N ILE A 48 11.74 -11.24 19.35
CA ILE A 48 12.88 -11.58 18.48
C ILE A 48 12.62 -11.13 17.03
N VAL A 49 11.42 -11.38 16.51
CA VAL A 49 11.03 -10.98 15.16
C VAL A 49 10.99 -9.46 15.02
N LYS A 50 10.40 -8.74 16.00
CA LYS A 50 10.38 -7.27 15.99
C LYS A 50 11.78 -6.66 16.01
N ALA A 51 12.70 -7.22 16.80
CA ALA A 51 14.10 -6.79 16.83
C ALA A 51 14.77 -6.98 15.46
N ALA A 52 14.57 -8.14 14.82
CA ALA A 52 15.10 -8.40 13.49
C ALA A 52 14.52 -7.45 12.41
N ILE A 53 13.23 -7.12 12.49
CA ILE A 53 12.57 -6.14 11.60
C ILE A 53 13.23 -4.76 11.76
N ALA A 54 13.41 -4.30 13.00
CA ALA A 54 14.00 -3.00 13.30
C ALA A 54 15.45 -2.91 12.80
N GLU A 55 16.25 -3.94 13.07
CA GLU A 55 17.66 -3.96 12.67
C GLU A 55 17.85 -4.01 11.15
N LEU A 56 16.97 -4.72 10.44
CA LEU A 56 17.01 -4.76 8.98
C LEU A 56 16.33 -3.56 8.31
N ASN A 57 15.74 -2.64 9.09
CA ASN A 57 14.86 -1.58 8.61
C ASN A 57 13.81 -2.12 7.62
N TYR A 58 13.27 -3.30 7.92
CA TYR A 58 12.27 -3.94 7.08
C TYR A 58 10.92 -3.25 7.26
N ARG A 59 10.32 -2.83 6.15
CA ARG A 59 8.96 -2.29 6.15
C ARG A 59 8.05 -3.25 5.38
N PRO A 60 7.03 -3.84 6.02
CA PRO A 60 6.13 -4.75 5.35
C PRO A 60 5.41 -4.03 4.22
N HIS A 61 5.53 -4.57 3.00
CA HIS A 61 4.88 -4.02 1.82
C HIS A 61 3.37 -4.30 1.90
N PHE A 62 2.53 -3.26 1.85
CA PHE A 62 1.08 -3.40 1.97
C PHE A 62 0.49 -4.39 0.94
N ALA A 63 0.90 -4.27 -0.32
CA ALA A 63 0.51 -5.22 -1.38
C ALA A 63 0.86 -6.68 -1.04
N ALA A 64 2.02 -6.94 -0.41
CA ALA A 64 2.41 -8.29 -0.02
C ALA A 64 1.63 -8.80 1.20
N ARG A 65 1.17 -7.91 2.09
CA ARG A 65 0.30 -8.25 3.24
C ARG A 65 -1.11 -8.63 2.81
N ASN A 66 -1.65 -7.94 1.80
CA ASN A 66 -3.03 -8.14 1.38
C ASN A 66 -3.18 -9.20 0.27
N LEU A 67 -2.07 -9.60 -0.38
CA LEU A 67 -2.06 -10.64 -1.42
C LEU A 67 -2.73 -11.97 -1.00
N PRO A 68 -2.51 -12.54 0.20
CA PRO A 68 -3.21 -13.75 0.64
C PRO A 68 -4.71 -13.54 0.87
N LYS A 69 -5.13 -12.30 1.17
CA LYS A 69 -6.54 -11.93 1.35
C LYS A 69 -7.23 -11.61 0.02
N GLY A 70 -6.51 -11.60 -1.10
CA GLY A 70 -7.01 -11.14 -2.39
C GLY A 70 -7.39 -9.66 -2.40
N GLN A 71 -6.91 -8.89 -1.43
CA GLN A 71 -7.17 -7.47 -1.27
C GLN A 71 -5.95 -6.67 -1.71
N THR A 72 -6.18 -5.45 -2.16
CA THR A 72 -5.15 -4.50 -2.58
C THR A 72 -4.85 -3.50 -1.47
N GLY A 73 -5.81 -3.26 -0.57
CA GLY A 73 -5.75 -2.20 0.43
C GLY A 73 -5.92 -0.81 -0.16
N ASN A 74 -6.50 -0.69 -1.36
CA ASN A 74 -6.71 0.58 -2.04
C ASN A 74 -8.19 0.76 -2.38
N LEU A 75 -8.72 1.96 -2.17
CA LEU A 75 -10.01 2.41 -2.69
C LEU A 75 -9.76 3.47 -3.77
N ALA A 76 -10.52 3.41 -4.87
CA ALA A 76 -10.48 4.48 -5.87
C ALA A 76 -11.54 5.54 -5.55
N LEU A 77 -11.16 6.80 -5.55
CA LEU A 77 -12.09 7.91 -5.69
C LEU A 77 -12.03 8.41 -7.13
N VAL A 78 -13.15 8.26 -7.83
CA VAL A 78 -13.25 8.52 -9.25
C VAL A 78 -14.19 9.70 -9.46
N THR A 79 -13.74 10.64 -10.28
CA THR A 79 -14.59 11.74 -10.75
C THR A 79 -15.02 11.53 -12.19
N ALA A 80 -16.31 11.78 -12.46
CA ALA A 80 -16.86 11.84 -13.82
C ALA A 80 -16.54 13.16 -14.54
N ARG A 81 -15.91 14.14 -13.87
CA ARG A 81 -15.56 15.45 -14.42
C ARG A 81 -14.08 15.58 -14.71
N SER A 82 -13.72 16.54 -15.56
CA SER A 82 -12.34 16.98 -15.71
C SER A 82 -11.79 17.50 -14.38
N SER A 83 -10.62 16.99 -13.99
CA SER A 83 -9.83 17.35 -12.81
C SER A 83 -9.93 18.82 -12.34
N PRO A 84 -9.83 19.85 -13.22
CA PRO A 84 -9.78 21.25 -12.77
C PRO A 84 -11.03 21.73 -12.01
N VAL A 85 -12.22 21.22 -12.34
CA VAL A 85 -13.46 21.70 -11.70
C VAL A 85 -13.65 21.13 -10.29
N ILE A 86 -13.14 19.92 -10.04
CA ILE A 86 -13.22 19.28 -8.74
C ILE A 86 -12.30 19.98 -7.75
N PHE A 87 -11.05 20.23 -8.15
CA PHE A 87 -10.06 20.85 -7.27
C PHE A 87 -10.30 22.35 -7.02
N ALA A 88 -11.00 23.04 -7.91
CA ALA A 88 -11.34 24.46 -7.73
C ALA A 88 -12.56 24.70 -6.82
N ASN A 89 -13.34 23.66 -6.49
CA ASN A 89 -14.58 23.82 -5.73
C ASN A 89 -14.40 23.40 -4.26
N PRO A 90 -14.57 24.31 -3.28
CA PRO A 90 -14.42 24.04 -1.85
C PRO A 90 -15.33 22.92 -1.31
N PHE A 91 -16.44 22.61 -1.99
CA PHE A 91 -17.29 21.48 -1.64
C PHE A 91 -16.51 20.16 -1.65
N PHE A 92 -15.71 19.90 -2.68
CA PHE A 92 -14.98 18.63 -2.79
C PHE A 92 -13.80 18.55 -1.82
N SER A 93 -13.22 19.67 -1.41
CA SER A 93 -12.23 19.69 -0.31
C SER A 93 -12.79 19.10 0.97
N LYS A 94 -14.03 19.47 1.35
CA LYS A 94 -14.71 18.89 2.53
C LYS A 94 -15.04 17.41 2.35
N VAL A 95 -15.38 16.99 1.13
CA VAL A 95 -15.61 15.57 0.82
C VAL A 95 -14.30 14.78 0.99
N PHE A 96 -13.17 15.27 0.47
CA PHE A 96 -11.88 14.62 0.64
C PHE A 96 -11.45 14.55 2.10
N GLU A 97 -11.68 15.61 2.87
CA GLU A 97 -11.42 15.65 4.31
C GLU A 97 -12.23 14.57 5.05
N GLY A 98 -13.55 14.49 4.78
CA GLY A 98 -14.41 13.49 5.40
C GLY A 98 -14.06 12.05 5.01
N ILE A 99 -13.67 11.81 3.76
CA ILE A 99 -13.15 10.49 3.34
C ILE A 99 -11.85 10.20 4.08
N GLY A 100 -10.92 11.15 4.11
CA GLY A 100 -9.64 11.03 4.80
C GLY A 100 -9.79 10.66 6.27
N SER A 101 -10.67 11.35 7.00
CA SER A 101 -10.91 11.08 8.43
C SER A 101 -11.41 9.67 8.71
N VAL A 102 -12.21 9.09 7.80
CA VAL A 102 -12.67 7.70 7.95
C VAL A 102 -11.57 6.70 7.59
N LEU A 103 -10.72 7.05 6.62
CA LEU A 103 -9.64 6.17 6.18
C LEU A 103 -8.45 6.13 7.14
N ASP A 104 -8.22 7.18 7.93
CA ASP A 104 -7.14 7.23 8.95
C ASP A 104 -7.22 6.08 9.96
N GLU A 105 -8.44 5.62 10.29
CA GLU A 105 -8.67 4.48 11.18
C GLU A 105 -8.77 3.14 10.44
N SER A 106 -8.54 3.13 9.12
CA SER A 106 -8.70 1.96 8.25
C SER A 106 -7.37 1.46 7.68
N PRO A 107 -7.30 0.20 7.22
CA PRO A 107 -6.12 -0.32 6.51
C PRO A 107 -6.09 0.09 5.03
N PHE A 108 -7.01 0.93 4.55
CA PHE A 108 -7.18 1.30 3.16
C PHE A 108 -6.49 2.63 2.82
N ASN A 109 -5.88 2.69 1.64
CA ASN A 109 -5.40 3.92 1.03
C ASN A 109 -6.40 4.46 0.01
N LEU A 110 -6.39 5.77 -0.23
CA LEU A 110 -7.20 6.40 -1.27
C LEU A 110 -6.37 6.66 -2.53
N MET A 111 -6.83 6.17 -3.68
CA MET A 111 -6.28 6.47 -5.01
C MET A 111 -7.23 7.38 -5.77
N LEU A 112 -6.71 8.50 -6.28
CA LEU A 112 -7.49 9.40 -7.13
C LEU A 112 -7.42 8.96 -8.59
N SER A 113 -8.58 8.83 -9.22
CA SER A 113 -8.74 8.65 -10.65
C SER A 113 -9.43 9.86 -11.26
N LEU A 114 -8.68 10.60 -12.07
CA LEU A 114 -9.09 11.90 -12.58
C LEU A 114 -9.59 11.85 -14.02
N THR A 115 -9.52 10.67 -14.66
CA THR A 115 -9.98 10.47 -16.03
C THR A 115 -10.74 9.15 -16.17
N PRO A 116 -11.66 9.05 -17.13
CA PRO A 116 -12.34 7.80 -17.45
C PRO A 116 -11.36 6.67 -17.82
N SER A 117 -10.25 7.00 -18.48
CA SER A 117 -9.23 6.00 -18.85
C SER A 117 -8.45 5.47 -17.66
N GLN A 118 -8.18 6.31 -16.65
CA GLN A 118 -7.63 5.85 -15.37
C GLN A 118 -8.62 4.95 -14.63
N MET A 119 -9.90 5.34 -14.58
CA MET A 119 -10.95 4.55 -13.94
C MET A 119 -11.01 3.15 -14.55
N ARG A 120 -11.08 3.05 -15.88
CA ARG A 120 -11.10 1.77 -16.60
C ARG A 120 -9.88 0.92 -16.28
N ARG A 121 -8.68 1.50 -16.29
CA ARG A 121 -7.46 0.77 -15.91
C ARG A 121 -7.49 0.25 -14.48
N LEU A 122 -8.00 1.02 -13.51
CA LEU A 122 -8.12 0.58 -12.12
C LEU A 122 -9.07 -0.62 -11.98
N MET A 123 -10.20 -0.58 -12.70
CA MET A 123 -11.15 -1.70 -12.75
C MET A 123 -10.55 -2.94 -13.41
N ASP A 124 -9.92 -2.79 -14.57
CA ASP A 124 -9.36 -3.91 -15.34
C ASP A 124 -8.19 -4.58 -14.62
N SER A 125 -7.36 -3.78 -13.93
CA SER A 125 -6.15 -4.26 -13.24
C SER A 125 -6.42 -4.84 -11.85
N ARG A 126 -7.67 -4.78 -11.35
CA ARG A 126 -8.03 -5.17 -9.97
C ARG A 126 -7.06 -4.60 -8.93
N THR A 127 -6.66 -3.33 -9.11
CA THR A 127 -5.71 -2.64 -8.22
C THR A 127 -6.38 -1.95 -7.04
N VAL A 128 -7.71 -2.02 -6.98
CA VAL A 128 -8.55 -1.44 -5.93
C VAL A 128 -9.62 -2.43 -5.47
N ASP A 129 -9.97 -2.33 -4.20
CA ASP A 129 -10.97 -3.18 -3.52
C ASP A 129 -12.39 -2.57 -3.58
N GLY A 130 -12.48 -1.28 -3.93
CA GLY A 130 -13.74 -0.55 -4.03
C GLY A 130 -13.58 0.79 -4.74
N ILE A 131 -14.71 1.33 -5.19
CA ILE A 131 -14.78 2.59 -5.94
C ILE A 131 -15.81 3.51 -5.29
N ILE A 132 -15.44 4.77 -5.09
CA ILE A 132 -16.30 5.87 -4.71
C ILE A 132 -16.43 6.77 -5.94
N LEU A 133 -17.65 6.93 -6.45
CA LEU A 133 -17.93 7.83 -7.57
C LEU A 133 -18.45 9.16 -7.04
N ILE A 134 -17.89 10.26 -7.53
CA ILE A 134 -18.34 11.61 -7.18
C ILE A 134 -18.64 12.45 -8.41
N ALA A 135 -19.56 13.40 -8.23
CA ALA A 135 -20.01 14.33 -9.27
C ALA A 135 -20.62 13.64 -10.51
N VAL A 136 -21.33 12.52 -10.30
CA VAL A 136 -22.04 11.76 -11.33
C VAL A 136 -23.28 12.53 -11.79
N ARG A 137 -23.57 12.52 -13.09
CA ARG A 137 -24.78 13.07 -13.70
C ARG A 137 -25.68 11.95 -14.22
N GLU A 138 -26.93 12.30 -14.47
CA GLU A 138 -27.83 11.46 -15.25
C GLU A 138 -27.21 11.24 -16.64
N ASN A 139 -27.04 9.97 -17.02
CA ASN A 139 -26.42 9.48 -18.28
C ASN A 139 -24.87 9.42 -18.35
N ASP A 140 -24.17 9.42 -17.22
CA ASP A 140 -22.72 9.05 -17.16
C ASP A 140 -22.48 7.53 -17.33
#